data_AF-A0A957L1S5-F1
#
_entry.id   AF-A0A957L1S5-F1
#
_cell.length_a   1.000
_cell.length_b   1.000
_cell.length_c   1.000
_cell.angle_alpha   90.00
_cell.angle_beta   90.00
_cell.angle_gamma   90.00
#
_symmetry.space_group_name_H-M   'P 1'
#
loop_
_entity.id
_entity.type
_entity.pdbx_description
1 polymer ?
#
loop_
_entity_poly.entity_id
_entity_poly.type
_entity_poly.pdbx_seq_one_letter_code
_entity_poly.pdbx_strand_id
1 'polypeptide(L)' 'THDVRQLTDPASLIDVEAIEAEVWQEEATWVQDYLGNALRQHPERMSVYAAYVADQPASAAWVYYPAG' A
#
# COMPACT_ATOMS: atom_id res chain seq x y z
N THR A 1 -16.65 -12.15 2.15
CA THR A 1 -16.79 -10.69 1.95
C THR A 1 -15.58 -10.21 1.18
N HIS A 2 -15.76 -9.24 0.28
CA HIS A 2 -14.69 -8.66 -0.53
C HIS A 2 -14.86 -7.14 -0.52
N ASP A 3 -13.78 -6.42 -0.32
CA ASP A 3 -13.79 -4.96 -0.30
C ASP A 3 -12.43 -4.37 -0.67
N VAL A 4 -12.41 -3.09 -1.03
CA VAL A 4 -11.21 -2.32 -1.33
C VAL A 4 -11.13 -1.17 -0.35
N ARG A 5 -9.97 -1.01 0.29
CA ARG A 5 -9.74 0.00 1.34
C ARG A 5 -8.63 0.93 0.88
N GLN A 6 -8.83 2.23 1.05
CA GLN A 6 -7.74 3.19 0.95
C GLN A 6 -6.91 3.11 2.23
N LEU A 7 -5.59 2.99 2.08
CA LEU A 7 -4.65 2.95 3.19
C LEU A 7 -4.12 4.36 3.42
N THR A 8 -4.53 4.98 4.53
CA THR A 8 -4.07 6.33 4.92
C THR A 8 -3.10 6.30 6.09
N ASP A 9 -3.10 5.22 6.88
CA ASP A 9 -2.14 5.00 7.96
C ASP A 9 -0.94 4.20 7.41
N PRO A 10 0.30 4.72 7.50
CA PRO A 10 1.50 3.97 7.13
C PRO A 10 1.62 2.59 7.80
N ALA A 11 1.09 2.41 9.02
CA ALA A 11 1.10 1.11 9.68
C ALA A 11 0.31 0.04 8.90
N SER A 12 -0.73 0.44 8.17
CA SER A 12 -1.52 -0.46 7.32
C SER A 12 -0.78 -0.93 6.06
N LEU A 13 0.38 -0.34 5.72
CA LEU A 13 1.18 -0.76 4.56
C LEU A 13 1.84 -2.14 4.75
N ILE A 14 1.80 -2.71 5.95
CA ILE A 14 2.22 -4.11 6.18
C ILE A 14 1.46 -5.09 5.28
N ASP A 15 0.20 -4.77 4.94
CA ASP A 15 -0.60 -5.59 4.02
C ASP A 15 -0.08 -5.53 2.58
N VAL A 16 0.43 -4.36 2.16
CA VAL A 16 1.05 -4.16 0.83
C VAL A 16 2.39 -4.89 0.78
N GLU A 17 3.18 -4.78 1.85
CA GLU A 17 4.47 -5.49 2.00
C GLU A 17 4.28 -7.01 1.91
N ALA A 18 3.26 -7.56 2.57
CA ALA A 18 2.94 -8.98 2.49
C ALA A 18 2.60 -9.43 1.06
N ILE A 19 1.80 -8.66 0.33
CA ILE A 19 1.44 -8.96 -1.06
C ILE A 19 2.68 -8.92 -1.97
N GLU A 20 3.46 -7.84 -1.91
CA GLU A 20 4.64 -7.67 -2.77
C GLU A 20 5.68 -8.75 -2.46
N ALA A 21 5.87 -9.12 -1.18
CA ALA A 21 6.80 -10.18 -0.82
C ALA A 21 6.39 -11.55 -1.36
N GLU A 22 5.09 -11.87 -1.32
CA GLU A 22 4.57 -13.11 -1.90
C GLU A 22 4.67 -13.12 -3.43
N VAL A 23 4.39 -12.00 -4.09
CA VAL A 23 4.44 -11.90 -5.56
C VAL A 23 5.88 -12.00 -6.09
N TRP A 24 6.81 -11.28 -5.46
CA TRP A 24 8.20 -11.18 -5.94
C TRP A 24 9.15 -12.17 -5.29
N GLN A 25 8.72 -12.90 -4.25
CA GLN A 25 9.54 -13.84 -3.49
C GLN A 25 10.78 -13.17 -2.86
N GLU A 26 10.63 -11.90 -2.45
CA GLU A 26 11.67 -11.06 -1.86
C GLU A 26 11.10 -10.21 -0.72
N GLU A 27 11.96 -9.72 0.17
CA GLU A 27 11.53 -8.79 1.22
C GLU A 27 11.11 -7.46 0.59
N ALA A 28 9.90 -6.99 0.90
CA ALA A 28 9.34 -5.77 0.33
C ALA A 28 9.47 -4.55 1.27
N THR A 29 10.55 -4.48 2.05
CA THR A 29 10.79 -3.42 3.05
C THR A 29 10.77 -2.00 2.47
N TRP A 30 11.04 -1.86 1.17
CA TRP A 30 10.92 -0.61 0.43
C TRP A 30 9.52 0.00 0.50
N VAL A 31 8.47 -0.80 0.75
CA VAL A 31 7.09 -0.33 0.88
C VAL A 31 6.97 0.70 2.01
N GLN A 32 7.55 0.41 3.16
CA GLN A 32 7.53 1.32 4.31
C GLN A 32 8.34 2.59 4.07
N ASP A 33 9.49 2.43 3.40
CA ASP A 33 10.39 3.54 3.10
C ASP A 33 9.86 4.44 1.99
N TYR A 34 9.19 3.90 0.97
CA TYR A 34 8.72 4.67 -0.18
C TYR A 34 7.27 5.13 0.02
N LEU A 35 6.34 4.19 0.15
CA LEU A 35 4.90 4.51 0.29
C LEU A 35 4.63 5.11 1.67
N GLY A 36 5.24 4.57 2.73
CA GLY A 36 5.06 5.09 4.08
C GLY A 36 5.57 6.51 4.25
N ASN A 37 6.74 6.84 3.67
CA ASN A 37 7.23 8.22 3.70
C ASN A 37 6.37 9.16 2.86
N ALA A 38 5.87 8.72 1.70
CA ALA A 38 4.95 9.53 0.90
C ALA A 38 3.65 9.83 1.66
N LEU A 39 3.02 8.83 2.29
CA LEU A 39 1.82 9.02 3.10
C LEU A 39 2.03 9.95 4.31
N ARG A 40 3.23 9.92 4.92
CA ARG A 40 3.57 10.83 6.05
C ARG A 40 3.83 12.27 5.62
N GLN A 41 4.59 12.45 4.53
CA GLN A 41 5.14 13.75 4.15
C GLN A 41 4.26 14.49 3.16
N HIS A 42 3.60 13.75 2.26
CA HIS A 42 2.81 14.27 1.15
C HIS A 42 1.55 13.42 0.90
N PRO A 43 0.65 13.26 1.89
CA PRO A 43 -0.56 12.44 1.74
C PRO A 43 -1.47 12.86 0.57
N GLU A 44 -1.38 14.12 0.14
CA GLU A 44 -2.12 14.66 -1.00
C GLU A 44 -1.54 14.23 -2.37
N ARG A 45 -0.29 13.76 -2.41
CA ARG A 45 0.42 13.39 -3.65
C ARG A 45 0.37 11.90 -3.94
N MET A 46 -0.17 11.08 -3.05
CA MET A 46 -0.24 9.64 -3.24
C MET A 46 -1.50 9.05 -2.64
N SER A 47 -2.09 8.08 -3.33
CA SER A 47 -3.11 7.21 -2.75
C SER A 47 -2.70 5.76 -2.91
N VAL A 48 -2.84 4.99 -1.82
CA VAL A 48 -2.56 3.56 -1.76
C VAL A 48 -3.85 2.82 -1.42
N TYR A 49 -4.10 1.70 -2.09
CA TYR A 49 -5.28 0.88 -1.92
C TYR A 49 -4.88 -0.59 -1.78
N ALA A 50 -5.62 -1.33 -0.95
CA ALA A 50 -5.54 -2.78 -0.86
C ALA A 50 -6.94 -3.40 -1.01
N ALA A 51 -7.01 -4.48 -1.78
CA ALA A 51 -8.19 -5.31 -1.95
C ALA A 51 -8.11 -6.52 -1.02
N TYR A 52 -9.21 -6.84 -0.33
CA TYR A 52 -9.28 -7.91 0.65
C TYR A 52 -10.29 -8.97 0.25
N VAL A 53 -9.95 -10.23 0.50
CA VAL A 53 -10.81 -11.41 0.35
C VAL A 53 -10.85 -12.11 1.70
N ALA A 54 -12.03 -12.18 2.33
CA ALA A 54 -12.17 -12.75 3.68
C ALA A 54 -11.17 -12.16 4.69
N ASP A 55 -11.01 -10.83 4.66
CA ASP A 55 -10.09 -10.03 5.49
C ASP A 55 -8.59 -10.36 5.30
N GLN A 56 -8.23 -11.11 4.26
CA GLN A 56 -6.85 -11.29 3.83
C GLN A 56 -6.52 -10.36 2.66
N PRO A 57 -5.36 -9.67 2.67
CA PRO A 57 -4.95 -8.82 1.57
C PRO A 57 -4.66 -9.70 0.34
N ALA A 58 -5.26 -9.36 -0.80
CA ALA A 58 -5.19 -10.14 -2.03
C ALA A 58 -4.55 -9.38 -3.20
N SER A 59 -4.57 -8.05 -3.16
CA SER A 59 -3.96 -7.19 -4.17
C SER A 59 -3.75 -5.78 -3.62
N ALA A 60 -2.73 -5.07 -4.10
CA ALA A 60 -2.45 -3.70 -3.75
C ALA A 60 -2.20 -2.87 -5.02
N ALA A 61 -2.50 -1.57 -4.93
CA ALA A 61 -2.21 -0.61 -5.98
C ALA A 61 -1.99 0.78 -5.39
N TRP A 62 -1.16 1.59 -6.04
CA TRP A 62 -0.95 2.98 -5.65
C TRP A 62 -0.88 3.88 -6.88
N VAL A 63 -1.18 5.15 -6.66
CA VAL A 63 -1.11 6.20 -7.69
C VAL A 63 -0.42 7.44 -7.11
N TYR A 64 0.43 8.05 -7.93
CA TYR A 64 1.10 9.32 -7.63
C TYR A 64 0.46 10.45 -8.42
N TYR A 65 0.25 11.60 -7.76
CA TYR A 65 -0.25 12.81 -8.38
C TYR A 65 0.91 13.78 -8.60
N PRO A 66 1.27 14.09 -9.87
CA PRO A 66 2.32 15.06 -10.15
C PRO A 66 1.97 16.46 -9.63
N ALA A 67 2.98 17.23 -9.27
CA ALA A 67 2.80 18.65 -8.99
C ALA A 67 2.33 19.34 -10.28
N GLY A 68 1.23 20.09 -10.19
CA GLY A 68 0.65 20.85 -11.29
C GLY A 68 1.53 21.99 -11.78
#